data_AF-A0AAU0F151-F1
#
_entry.id   AF-A0AAU0F151-F1
#
_cell.length_a   1.000
_cell.length_b   1.000
_cell.length_c   1.000
_cell.angle_alpha   90.00
_cell.angle_beta   90.00
_cell.angle_gamma   90.00
#
_symmetry.space_group_name_H-M   'P 1'
#
loop_
_entity.id
_entity.type
_entity.pdbx_description
1 polymer ?
#
loop_
_entity_poly.entity_id
_entity_poly.type
_entity_poly.pdbx_seq_one_letter_code
_entity_poly.pdbx_strand_id
1 'polypeptide(L)'
;MGYGLVAAKGQSTRKTEDYINIATNYGYEIGDNFYLSTGYQFLSQFTYGYNYAATPDPQKSDRVSRFMAPGYLNAGLGISYNPKENFQVIFRPANGKFTFVLDPHLQKAGRYGLEHDGQSIRSELGAMLNVLYRLKLYENIFVTNQLNFFSNYINHPERVDINYSGTLNMKFNKLITAVLSLDLLYDHDQVTNLQRKQTLGVGLVYNIGADNKPKPQSKRAIKPFVN
;
A
#
# COMPACT_ATOMS: atom_id res chain seq x y z
N MET A 1 0.55 7.60 5.65
CA MET A 1 0.32 8.78 4.79
C MET A 1 1.68 9.40 4.51
N GLY A 2 1.92 9.82 3.27
CA GLY A 2 3.21 10.35 2.84
C GLY A 2 3.03 11.45 1.79
N TYR A 3 3.93 12.43 1.83
CA TYR A 3 3.96 13.55 0.89
C TYR A 3 5.41 13.95 0.62
N GLY A 4 5.76 14.09 -0.64
CA GLY A 4 7.11 14.41 -1.09
C GLY A 4 7.11 15.35 -2.29
N LEU A 5 7.99 16.34 -2.25
CA LEU A 5 8.24 17.29 -3.33
C LEU A 5 9.74 17.31 -3.64
N VAL A 6 10.08 17.45 -4.91
CA VAL A 6 11.44 17.73 -5.37
C VAL A 6 11.43 19.01 -6.20
N ALA A 7 12.36 19.91 -5.90
CA ALA A 7 12.60 21.11 -6.71
C ALA A 7 14.02 21.02 -7.27
N ALA A 8 14.14 21.06 -8.59
CA ALA A 8 15.42 21.11 -9.29
C ALA A 8 15.58 22.49 -9.95
N LYS A 9 16.81 23.00 -9.99
CA LYS A 9 17.10 24.31 -10.60
C LYS A 9 16.67 24.31 -12.07
N GLY A 10 15.77 25.23 -12.44
CA GLY A 10 15.23 25.34 -13.80
C GLY A 10 14.04 24.42 -14.10
N GLN A 11 13.47 23.74 -13.11
CA GLN A 11 12.25 22.94 -13.25
C GLN A 11 11.19 23.38 -12.24
N SER A 12 9.91 23.23 -12.61
CA SER A 12 8.82 23.38 -11.64
C SER A 12 8.96 22.33 -10.54
N THR A 13 8.50 22.66 -9.32
CA THR A 13 8.43 21.70 -8.23
C THR A 13 7.61 20.47 -8.65
N ARG A 14 8.15 19.27 -8.44
CA ARG A 14 7.52 18.01 -8.84
C ARG A 14 7.12 17.21 -7.62
N LYS A 15 5.92 16.66 -7.66
CA LYS A 15 5.43 15.72 -6.66
C LYS A 15 6.11 14.37 -6.83
N THR A 16 6.81 13.90 -5.79
CA THR A 16 7.50 12.60 -5.79
C THR A 16 6.71 11.53 -5.05
N GLU A 17 5.94 11.92 -4.03
CA GLU A 17 5.13 11.00 -3.25
C GLU A 17 3.85 11.70 -2.75
N ASP A 18 2.73 11.00 -2.79
CA ASP A 18 1.44 11.48 -2.29
C ASP A 18 0.50 10.29 -2.09
N TYR A 19 0.25 9.95 -0.83
CA TYR A 19 -0.75 8.94 -0.50
C TYR A 19 -1.30 9.13 0.91
N ILE A 20 -2.59 8.83 1.04
CA ILE A 20 -3.29 8.54 2.27
C ILE A 20 -3.63 7.06 2.22
N ASN A 21 -3.10 6.29 3.15
CA ASN A 21 -3.38 4.86 3.29
C ASN A 21 -3.89 4.63 4.72
N ILE A 22 -5.15 4.21 4.83
CA ILE A 22 -5.81 3.86 6.08
C ILE A 22 -6.21 2.39 5.94
N ALA A 23 -5.66 1.53 6.78
CA ALA A 23 -5.96 0.11 6.77
C ALA A 23 -6.35 -0.35 8.17
N THR A 24 -7.42 -1.14 8.24
CA THR A 24 -7.92 -1.77 9.46
C THR A 24 -8.08 -3.25 9.18
N ASN A 25 -7.61 -4.08 10.11
CA ASN A 25 -7.85 -5.52 10.07
C ASN A 25 -8.35 -5.96 11.45
N TYR A 26 -9.48 -6.64 11.48
CA TYR A 26 -10.07 -7.20 12.69
C TYR A 26 -10.14 -8.72 12.56
N GLY A 27 -9.77 -9.45 13.60
CA GLY A 27 -9.74 -10.91 13.60
C GLY A 27 -10.31 -11.51 14.88
N TYR A 28 -11.17 -12.51 14.75
CA TYR A 28 -11.66 -13.35 15.83
C TYR A 28 -10.94 -14.69 15.79
N GLU A 29 -10.33 -15.10 16.89
CA GLU A 29 -9.59 -16.36 16.99
C GLU A 29 -10.55 -17.55 16.90
N ILE A 30 -10.27 -18.47 15.97
CA ILE A 30 -11.09 -19.67 15.72
C ILE A 30 -10.32 -20.97 15.96
N GLY A 31 -9.01 -20.90 16.17
CA GLY A 31 -8.14 -22.04 16.45
C GLY A 31 -6.69 -21.58 16.58
N ASP A 32 -5.79 -22.53 16.85
CA ASP A 32 -4.36 -22.24 17.09
C ASP A 32 -3.74 -21.47 15.92
N ASN A 33 -3.52 -20.18 16.14
CA ASN A 33 -2.97 -19.22 15.18
C ASN A 33 -3.86 -18.91 13.97
N PHE A 34 -5.13 -19.35 13.97
CA PHE A 34 -6.11 -19.06 12.92
C PHE A 34 -7.15 -18.06 13.42
N TYR A 35 -7.40 -17.04 12.61
CA TYR A 35 -8.34 -15.97 12.93
C TYR A 35 -9.29 -15.77 11.76
N LEU A 36 -10.59 -15.83 12.02
CA LEU A 36 -11.59 -15.31 11.09
C LEU A 36 -11.45 -13.79 11.06
N SER A 37 -11.12 -13.21 9.91
CA SER A 37 -10.71 -11.82 9.78
C SER A 37 -11.52 -11.04 8.75
N THR A 38 -11.69 -9.75 9.01
CA THR A 38 -12.21 -8.76 8.08
C THR A 38 -11.20 -7.63 7.92
N GLY A 39 -10.96 -7.20 6.69
CA GLY A 39 -10.03 -6.12 6.38
C GLY A 39 -10.70 -5.03 5.57
N TYR A 40 -10.36 -3.79 5.90
CA TYR A 40 -10.75 -2.60 5.15
C TYR A 40 -9.50 -1.78 4.87
N GLN A 41 -9.30 -1.35 3.63
CA GLN A 41 -8.20 -0.47 3.26
C GLN A 41 -8.69 0.61 2.32
N PHE A 42 -8.46 1.86 2.69
CA PHE A 42 -8.65 3.02 1.86
C PHE A 42 -7.30 3.60 1.46
N LEU A 43 -7.07 3.74 0.16
CA LEU A 43 -5.86 4.33 -0.42
C LEU A 43 -6.24 5.40 -1.44
N SER A 44 -5.81 6.64 -1.26
CA SER A 44 -5.98 7.68 -2.27
C SER A 44 -4.81 8.67 -2.24
N GLN A 45 -4.66 9.44 -3.30
CA GLN A 45 -3.80 10.63 -3.28
C GLN A 45 -4.63 11.82 -2.78
N PHE A 46 -4.03 12.93 -2.37
CA PHE A 46 -4.80 14.10 -1.91
C PHE A 46 -4.47 15.39 -2.64
N THR A 47 -3.28 15.51 -3.22
CA THR A 47 -2.89 16.68 -4.03
C THR A 47 -2.94 16.39 -5.52
N TYR A 48 -2.94 17.46 -6.32
CA TYR A 48 -2.86 17.36 -7.77
C TYR A 48 -1.51 16.76 -8.19
N GLY A 49 -1.54 15.68 -8.96
CA GLY A 49 -0.36 15.14 -9.65
C GLY A 49 -0.42 15.50 -11.13
N TYR A 50 0.73 15.71 -11.75
CA TYR A 50 0.86 16.07 -13.18
C TYR A 50 1.84 15.14 -13.89
N ASN A 51 1.68 15.00 -15.20
CA ASN A 51 2.64 14.30 -16.05
C ASN A 51 3.83 15.21 -16.36
N TYR A 52 4.85 15.19 -15.49
CA TYR A 52 6.04 16.02 -15.63
C TYR A 52 6.97 15.61 -16.80
N ALA A 53 6.69 14.52 -17.51
CA ALA A 53 7.44 14.11 -18.69
C ALA A 53 6.96 14.81 -19.97
N ALA A 54 5.67 15.20 -20.02
CA ALA A 54 5.09 15.88 -21.18
C ALA A 54 5.28 17.40 -21.12
N THR A 55 5.39 17.99 -19.93
CA THR A 55 5.38 19.45 -19.77
C THR A 55 6.31 19.91 -18.63
N PRO A 56 7.34 20.74 -18.93
CA PRO A 56 8.19 21.37 -17.91
C PRO A 56 7.45 22.38 -17.01
N ASP A 57 6.32 22.90 -17.49
CA ASP A 57 5.39 23.77 -16.76
C ASP A 57 3.99 23.12 -16.71
N PRO A 58 3.56 22.58 -15.57
CA PRO A 58 2.37 21.73 -15.49
C PRO A 58 1.08 22.52 -15.78
N GLN A 59 0.40 22.19 -16.87
CA GLN A 59 -0.94 22.72 -17.16
C GLN A 59 -2.04 21.82 -16.59
N LYS A 60 -3.25 22.37 -16.46
CA LYS A 60 -4.43 21.64 -15.95
C LYS A 60 -4.77 20.39 -16.77
N SER A 61 -4.41 20.37 -18.06
CA SER A 61 -4.57 19.24 -18.98
C SER A 61 -3.68 18.04 -18.65
N ASP A 62 -2.53 18.27 -18.00
CA ASP A 62 -1.53 17.23 -17.74
C ASP A 62 -1.74 16.52 -16.41
N ARG A 63 -2.85 16.84 -15.74
CA ARG A 63 -3.17 16.27 -14.45
C ARG A 63 -3.38 14.76 -14.57
N VAL A 64 -2.71 14.02 -13.70
CA VAL A 64 -2.78 12.57 -13.59
C VAL A 64 -3.34 12.10 -12.25
N SER A 65 -3.47 12.98 -11.25
CA SER A 65 -4.11 12.58 -10.00
C SER A 65 -4.75 13.75 -9.25
N ARG A 66 -5.72 13.43 -8.38
CA ARG A 66 -6.31 14.31 -7.36
C ARG A 66 -6.84 13.43 -6.21
N PHE A 67 -7.27 14.05 -5.11
CA PHE A 67 -8.16 13.41 -4.15
C PHE A 67 -9.27 12.60 -4.82
N MET A 68 -9.34 11.30 -4.46
CA MET A 68 -10.31 10.33 -5.00
C MET A 68 -10.25 10.15 -6.52
N ALA A 69 -9.09 10.44 -7.13
CA ALA A 69 -8.84 10.20 -8.54
C ALA A 69 -7.35 9.85 -8.76
N PRO A 70 -6.93 8.58 -8.54
CA PRO A 70 -7.76 7.46 -8.08
C PRO A 70 -7.92 7.42 -6.54
N GLY A 71 -9.05 6.87 -6.08
CA GLY A 71 -9.25 6.38 -4.73
C GLY A 71 -9.58 4.89 -4.76
N TYR A 72 -8.96 4.09 -3.91
CA TYR A 72 -9.15 2.65 -3.81
C TYR A 72 -9.74 2.31 -2.45
N LEU A 73 -10.82 1.56 -2.44
CA LEU A 73 -11.40 0.96 -1.25
C LEU A 73 -11.39 -0.56 -1.42
N ASN A 74 -10.65 -1.25 -0.55
CA ASN A 74 -10.67 -2.69 -0.45
C ASN A 74 -11.41 -3.08 0.82
N ALA A 75 -12.32 -4.03 0.71
CA ALA A 75 -13.05 -4.58 1.84
C ALA A 75 -13.20 -6.09 1.64
N GLY A 76 -12.83 -6.89 2.62
CA GLY A 76 -12.92 -8.33 2.46
C GLY A 76 -12.98 -9.11 3.76
N LEU A 77 -13.48 -10.34 3.63
CA LEU A 77 -13.65 -11.32 4.69
C LEU A 77 -12.80 -12.54 4.37
N GLY A 78 -12.18 -13.13 5.40
CA GLY A 78 -11.27 -14.25 5.20
C GLY A 78 -10.66 -14.80 6.47
N ILE A 79 -9.52 -15.47 6.33
CA ILE A 79 -8.80 -16.13 7.41
C ILE A 79 -7.38 -15.58 7.45
N SER A 80 -6.91 -15.23 8.65
CA SER A 80 -5.53 -14.87 8.95
C SER A 80 -4.87 -16.03 9.68
N TYR A 81 -3.67 -16.40 9.26
CA TYR A 81 -2.82 -17.40 9.90
C TYR A 81 -1.53 -16.74 10.39
N ASN A 82 -1.34 -16.68 11.71
CA ASN A 82 -0.25 -15.93 12.35
C ASN A 82 0.49 -16.83 13.36
N PRO A 83 1.23 -17.87 12.91
CA PRO A 83 1.88 -18.83 13.81
C PRO A 83 2.99 -18.21 14.68
N LYS A 84 3.57 -17.10 14.21
CA LYS A 84 4.66 -16.38 14.86
C LYS A 84 4.51 -14.89 14.60
N GLU A 85 5.12 -14.06 15.45
CA GLU A 85 5.10 -12.59 15.30
C GLU A 85 5.80 -12.09 14.03
N ASN A 86 6.55 -12.96 13.36
CA ASN A 86 7.36 -12.62 12.20
C ASN A 86 6.78 -13.14 10.88
N PHE A 87 5.64 -13.83 10.90
CA PHE A 87 5.01 -14.40 9.71
C PHE A 87 3.48 -14.33 9.79
N GLN A 88 2.86 -13.82 8.72
CA GLN A 88 1.41 -13.76 8.58
C GLN A 88 0.99 -14.08 7.17
N VAL A 89 -0.09 -14.85 7.07
CA VAL A 89 -0.80 -15.09 5.83
C VAL A 89 -2.24 -14.68 6.04
N ILE A 90 -2.76 -13.79 5.20
CA ILE A 90 -4.18 -13.44 5.19
C ILE A 90 -4.76 -13.83 3.85
N PHE A 91 -5.70 -14.76 3.86
CA PHE A 91 -6.45 -15.16 2.70
C PHE A 91 -7.88 -14.66 2.79
N ARG A 92 -8.31 -13.81 1.87
CA ARG A 92 -9.67 -13.29 1.76
C ARG A 92 -10.32 -13.84 0.48
N PRO A 93 -11.12 -14.91 0.56
CA PRO A 93 -11.83 -15.44 -0.61
C PRO A 93 -12.91 -14.48 -1.13
N ALA A 94 -13.44 -13.60 -0.27
CA ALA A 94 -14.40 -12.58 -0.67
C ALA A 94 -13.82 -11.20 -0.38
N ASN A 95 -13.25 -10.57 -1.40
CA ASN A 95 -12.67 -9.23 -1.33
C ASN A 95 -13.23 -8.33 -2.44
N GLY A 96 -13.96 -7.29 -2.07
CA GLY A 96 -14.37 -6.21 -2.95
C GLY A 96 -13.28 -5.16 -3.08
N LYS A 97 -12.93 -4.80 -4.31
CA LYS A 97 -11.99 -3.73 -4.65
C LYS A 97 -12.74 -2.69 -5.48
N PHE A 98 -12.89 -1.49 -4.94
CA PHE A 98 -13.58 -0.39 -5.57
C PHE A 98 -12.57 0.70 -5.94
N THR A 99 -12.56 1.09 -7.21
CA THR A 99 -11.73 2.17 -7.73
C THR A 99 -12.62 3.36 -8.09
N PHE A 100 -12.42 4.46 -7.39
CA PHE A 100 -13.11 5.73 -7.58
C PHE A 100 -12.23 6.67 -8.40
N VAL A 101 -12.80 7.28 -9.43
CA VAL A 101 -12.18 8.33 -10.22
C VAL A 101 -13.18 9.48 -10.30
N LEU A 102 -13.14 10.39 -9.31
CA LEU A 102 -14.11 11.49 -9.22
C LEU A 102 -13.80 12.68 -10.13
N ASP A 103 -12.72 12.62 -10.90
CA ASP A 103 -12.31 13.70 -11.79
C ASP A 103 -12.72 13.41 -13.24
N PRO A 104 -13.64 14.19 -13.84
CA PRO A 104 -14.12 13.93 -15.21
C PRO A 104 -13.05 13.93 -16.28
N HIS A 105 -11.93 14.65 -16.05
CA HIS A 105 -10.78 14.63 -16.96
C HIS A 105 -10.07 13.28 -16.91
N LEU A 106 -9.91 12.73 -15.71
CA LEU A 106 -9.24 11.43 -15.50
C LEU A 106 -10.14 10.25 -15.87
N GLN A 107 -11.46 10.43 -15.83
CA GLN A 107 -12.44 9.41 -16.25
C GLN A 107 -12.38 9.11 -17.76
N LYS A 108 -11.85 10.04 -18.57
CA LYS A 108 -11.71 9.90 -20.03
C LYS A 108 -10.27 9.65 -20.47
N ALA A 109 -9.36 9.51 -19.51
CA ALA A 109 -7.93 9.40 -19.79
C ALA A 109 -7.51 7.97 -20.20
N GLY A 110 -8.44 7.01 -20.24
CA GLY A 110 -8.15 5.59 -20.51
C GLY A 110 -7.21 4.95 -19.48
N ARG A 111 -7.22 5.44 -18.24
CA ARG A 111 -6.37 5.01 -17.13
C ARG A 111 -7.22 4.45 -15.99
N TYR A 112 -6.61 3.69 -15.08
CA TYR A 112 -7.27 3.08 -13.92
C TYR A 112 -8.31 2.01 -14.28
N GLY A 113 -8.30 1.58 -15.54
CA GLY A 113 -9.09 0.48 -16.06
C GLY A 113 -10.60 0.67 -15.99
N LEU A 114 -11.06 1.91 -16.14
CA LEU A 114 -12.49 2.19 -16.33
C LEU A 114 -12.98 1.53 -17.62
N GLU A 115 -14.16 0.92 -17.57
CA GLU A 115 -14.82 0.21 -18.69
C GLU A 115 -15.43 1.18 -19.70
N HIS A 116 -15.85 2.36 -19.26
CA HIS A 116 -16.46 3.39 -20.12
C HIS A 116 -15.99 4.80 -19.75
N ASP A 117 -15.88 5.67 -20.75
CA ASP A 117 -15.57 7.10 -20.56
C ASP A 117 -16.62 7.77 -19.67
N GLY A 118 -16.15 8.43 -18.61
CA GLY A 118 -17.04 9.07 -17.62
C GLY A 118 -17.48 8.15 -16.47
N GLN A 119 -17.04 6.89 -16.45
CA GLN A 119 -17.27 6.01 -15.30
C GLN A 119 -16.51 6.52 -14.07
N SER A 120 -17.24 6.77 -12.99
CA SER A 120 -16.67 7.28 -11.74
C SER A 120 -16.28 6.19 -10.76
N ILE A 121 -16.79 4.96 -10.93
CA ILE A 121 -16.60 3.83 -10.02
C ILE A 121 -16.42 2.55 -10.85
N ARG A 122 -15.32 1.85 -10.61
CA ARG A 122 -15.12 0.44 -11.01
C ARG A 122 -15.17 -0.44 -9.76
N SER A 123 -15.87 -1.56 -9.86
CA SER A 123 -16.03 -2.53 -8.78
C SER A 123 -15.50 -3.87 -9.23
N GLU A 124 -14.67 -4.50 -8.41
CA GLU A 124 -14.10 -5.82 -8.64
C GLU A 124 -14.39 -6.68 -7.43
N LEU A 125 -14.73 -7.95 -7.65
CA LEU A 125 -14.89 -8.94 -6.60
C LEU A 125 -13.92 -10.08 -6.85
N GLY A 126 -13.16 -10.47 -5.84
CA GLY A 126 -12.11 -11.45 -6.04
C GLY A 126 -11.57 -12.06 -4.76
N ALA A 127 -10.61 -12.95 -4.94
CA ALA A 127 -9.78 -13.46 -3.86
C ALA A 127 -8.54 -12.58 -3.68
N MET A 128 -8.11 -12.41 -2.43
CA MET A 128 -6.85 -11.77 -2.09
C MET A 128 -6.03 -12.66 -1.17
N LEU A 129 -4.74 -12.80 -1.47
CA LEU A 129 -3.76 -13.44 -0.60
C LEU A 129 -2.66 -12.44 -0.25
N ASN A 130 -2.50 -12.17 1.04
CA ASN A 130 -1.41 -11.37 1.58
C ASN A 130 -0.47 -12.27 2.39
N VAL A 131 0.82 -12.24 2.08
CA VAL A 131 1.86 -12.95 2.83
C VAL A 131 2.87 -11.93 3.30
N LEU A 132 3.08 -11.86 4.61
CA LEU A 132 4.03 -10.97 5.25
C LEU A 132 5.05 -11.78 6.04
N TYR A 133 6.33 -11.52 5.78
CA TYR A 133 7.43 -12.18 6.47
C TYR A 133 8.49 -11.15 6.89
N ARG A 134 8.73 -11.06 8.20
CA ARG A 134 9.72 -10.17 8.80
C ARG A 134 10.91 -11.00 9.29
N LEU A 135 12.09 -10.76 8.75
CA LEU A 135 13.32 -11.41 9.15
C LEU A 135 14.19 -10.42 9.94
N LYS A 136 14.64 -10.81 11.14
CA LYS A 136 15.70 -10.10 11.84
C LYS A 136 17.04 -10.59 11.29
N LEU A 137 17.75 -9.76 10.53
CA LEU A 137 19.07 -10.09 10.00
C LEU A 137 20.15 -9.92 11.06
N TYR A 138 20.06 -8.82 11.81
CA TYR A 138 21.00 -8.47 12.88
C TYR A 138 20.28 -7.66 13.95
N GLU A 139 20.97 -7.30 15.03
CA GLU A 139 20.44 -6.33 15.97
C GLU A 139 20.13 -5.01 15.24
N ASN A 140 18.93 -4.48 15.43
CA ASN A 140 18.45 -3.24 14.80
C ASN A 140 18.38 -3.27 13.26
N ILE A 141 18.47 -4.44 12.62
CA ILE A 141 18.33 -4.60 11.17
C ILE A 141 17.26 -5.65 10.85
N PHE A 142 16.20 -5.22 10.17
CA PHE A 142 15.05 -6.06 9.84
C PHE A 142 14.73 -5.96 8.35
N VAL A 143 14.41 -7.09 7.73
CA VAL A 143 13.86 -7.15 6.37
C VAL A 143 12.40 -7.57 6.47
N THR A 144 11.50 -6.75 5.95
CA THR A 144 10.10 -7.08 5.80
C THR A 144 9.82 -7.37 4.34
N ASN A 145 9.33 -8.56 4.03
CA ASN A 145 8.82 -8.95 2.73
C ASN A 145 7.30 -9.03 2.80
N GLN A 146 6.63 -8.42 1.84
CA GLN A 146 5.19 -8.49 1.68
C GLN A 146 4.87 -8.88 0.25
N LEU A 147 4.08 -9.93 0.08
CA LEU A 147 3.52 -10.36 -1.19
C LEU A 147 2.00 -10.20 -1.12
N ASN A 148 1.42 -9.57 -2.13
CA ASN A 148 -0.02 -9.47 -2.30
C ASN A 148 -0.39 -10.04 -3.67
N PHE A 149 -1.35 -10.95 -3.67
CA PHE A 149 -1.96 -11.49 -4.86
C PHE A 149 -3.43 -11.12 -4.85
N PHE A 150 -3.95 -10.68 -5.99
CA PHE A 150 -5.38 -10.44 -6.19
C PHE A 150 -5.83 -11.12 -7.48
N SER A 151 -6.93 -11.86 -7.43
CA SER A 151 -7.52 -12.53 -8.58
C SER A 151 -9.00 -12.14 -8.66
N ASN A 152 -9.39 -11.56 -9.80
CA ASN A 152 -10.75 -11.07 -10.03
C ASN A 152 -11.66 -12.22 -10.48
N TYR A 153 -12.77 -12.47 -9.78
CA TYR A 153 -13.70 -13.54 -10.12
C TYR A 153 -14.60 -13.23 -11.31
N ILE A 154 -14.84 -11.96 -11.57
CA ILE A 154 -15.83 -11.51 -12.57
C ILE A 154 -15.16 -11.39 -13.94
N ASN A 155 -13.99 -10.76 -13.98
CA ASN A 155 -13.26 -10.49 -15.21
C ASN A 155 -11.90 -11.18 -15.15
N HIS A 156 -11.71 -12.22 -15.96
CA HIS A 156 -10.43 -12.92 -16.15
C HIS A 156 -9.78 -13.48 -14.86
N PRO A 157 -10.37 -14.50 -14.20
CA PRO A 157 -9.83 -15.09 -12.98
C PRO A 157 -8.43 -15.69 -13.13
N GLU A 158 -8.01 -16.03 -14.34
CA GLU A 158 -6.65 -16.47 -14.67
C GLU A 158 -5.60 -15.36 -14.51
N ARG A 159 -6.01 -14.09 -14.46
CA ARG A 159 -5.12 -12.93 -14.34
C ARG A 159 -4.96 -12.57 -12.87
N VAL A 160 -3.80 -12.93 -12.33
CA VAL A 160 -3.43 -12.62 -10.95
C VAL A 160 -2.57 -11.37 -10.94
N ASP A 161 -3.05 -10.32 -10.27
CA ASP A 161 -2.26 -9.15 -9.94
C ASP A 161 -1.27 -9.52 -8.84
N ILE A 162 0.01 -9.20 -9.04
CA ILE A 162 1.09 -9.51 -8.12
C ILE A 162 1.76 -8.21 -7.69
N ASN A 163 1.79 -7.98 -6.38
CA ASN A 163 2.52 -6.88 -5.78
C ASN A 163 3.49 -7.41 -4.71
N TYR A 164 4.77 -7.17 -4.92
CA TYR A 164 5.83 -7.46 -3.96
C TYR A 164 6.41 -6.17 -3.41
N SER A 165 6.56 -6.10 -2.09
CA SER A 165 7.27 -5.04 -1.39
C SER A 165 8.32 -5.64 -0.45
N GLY A 166 9.57 -5.29 -0.65
CA GLY A 166 10.69 -5.63 0.22
C GLY A 166 11.24 -4.37 0.88
N THR A 167 11.29 -4.33 2.21
CA THR A 167 11.84 -3.19 2.95
C THR A 167 12.90 -3.64 3.96
N LEU A 168 14.12 -3.15 3.78
CA LEU A 168 15.22 -3.25 4.72
C LEU A 168 15.21 -2.01 5.63
N ASN A 169 14.92 -2.23 6.91
CA ASN A 169 14.97 -1.23 7.96
C ASN A 169 16.26 -1.40 8.76
N MET A 170 17.08 -0.36 8.77
CA MET A 170 18.34 -0.31 9.51
C MET A 170 18.29 0.82 10.52
N LYS A 171 18.54 0.51 11.78
CA LYS A 171 18.72 1.51 12.83
C LYS A 171 20.15 1.45 13.33
N PHE A 172 20.93 2.46 12.97
CA PHE A 172 22.35 2.54 13.35
C PHE A 172 22.51 2.96 14.81
N ASN A 173 21.73 3.94 15.25
CA ASN A 173 21.72 4.41 16.63
C ASN A 173 20.35 5.02 16.99
N LYS A 174 20.22 5.65 18.16
CA LYS A 174 18.95 6.27 18.60
C LYS A 174 18.49 7.43 17.71
N LEU A 175 19.39 8.00 16.91
CA LEU A 175 19.18 9.21 16.11
C LEU A 175 19.07 8.91 14.62
N ILE A 176 19.73 7.88 14.11
CA ILE A 176 19.88 7.65 12.66
C ILE A 176 19.25 6.32 12.28
N THR A 177 18.31 6.40 11.34
CA THR A 177 17.70 5.25 10.67
C THR A 177 17.90 5.37 9.17
N ALA A 178 17.99 4.23 8.50
CA ALA A 178 17.92 4.14 7.05
C ALA A 178 16.91 3.08 6.67
N VAL A 179 16.16 3.37 5.61
CA VAL A 179 15.15 2.50 5.05
C VAL A 179 15.44 2.35 3.57
N LEU A 180 15.60 1.12 3.11
CA LEU A 180 15.70 0.78 1.71
C LEU A 180 14.46 -0.04 1.34
N SER A 181 13.68 0.45 0.38
CA SER A 181 12.46 -0.21 -0.09
C SER A 181 12.55 -0.51 -1.59
N LEU A 182 12.06 -1.69 -1.96
CA LEU A 182 11.90 -2.17 -3.33
C LEU A 182 10.45 -2.62 -3.50
N ASP A 183 9.74 -2.00 -4.43
CA ASP A 183 8.39 -2.38 -4.80
C ASP A 183 8.37 -2.86 -6.25
N LEU A 184 7.75 -4.02 -6.48
CA LEU A 184 7.53 -4.62 -7.78
C LEU A 184 6.02 -4.82 -7.96
N LEU A 185 5.49 -4.30 -9.07
CA LEU A 185 4.07 -4.44 -9.40
C LEU A 185 3.94 -5.05 -10.79
N TYR A 186 3.14 -6.10 -10.88
CA TYR A 186 2.73 -6.74 -12.10
C TYR A 186 1.19 -6.83 -12.11
N ASP A 187 0.57 -6.16 -13.07
CA ASP A 187 -0.88 -6.09 -13.24
C ASP A 187 -1.17 -6.42 -14.71
N HIS A 188 -1.77 -7.57 -14.94
CA HIS A 188 -1.96 -8.09 -16.30
C HIS A 188 -2.96 -7.26 -17.11
N ASP A 189 -3.87 -6.55 -16.45
CA ASP A 189 -4.96 -5.79 -17.07
C ASP A 189 -4.60 -4.31 -17.32
N GLN A 190 -3.69 -3.74 -16.52
CA GLN A 190 -3.33 -2.32 -16.61
C GLN A 190 -1.98 -2.07 -17.29
N VAL A 191 -0.95 -2.87 -17.00
CA VAL A 191 0.41 -2.63 -17.51
C VAL A 191 1.14 -3.96 -17.71
N THR A 192 1.30 -4.37 -18.97
CA THR A 192 1.94 -5.65 -19.34
C THR A 192 3.40 -5.76 -18.91
N ASN A 193 4.05 -4.63 -18.59
CA ASN A 193 5.44 -4.57 -18.13
C ASN A 193 5.54 -4.52 -16.61
N LEU A 194 6.54 -5.22 -16.06
CA LEU A 194 6.86 -5.17 -14.64
C LEU A 194 7.24 -3.74 -14.22
N GLN A 195 6.44 -3.12 -13.35
CA GLN A 195 6.75 -1.83 -12.75
C GLN A 195 7.67 -2.04 -11.54
N ARG A 196 8.69 -1.18 -11.42
CA ARG A 196 9.70 -1.26 -10.36
C ARG A 196 9.92 0.10 -9.73
N LYS A 197 9.84 0.19 -8.41
CA LYS A 197 10.16 1.38 -7.62
C LYS A 197 11.23 1.01 -6.59
N GLN A 198 12.25 1.86 -6.47
CA GLN A 198 13.29 1.75 -5.45
C GLN A 198 13.37 3.07 -4.69
N THR A 199 13.41 2.99 -3.36
CA THR A 199 13.47 4.17 -2.49
C THR A 199 14.53 3.94 -1.42
N LEU A 200 15.46 4.88 -1.28
CA LEU A 200 16.39 4.96 -0.16
C LEU A 200 16.06 6.20 0.67
N GLY A 201 15.69 6.00 1.93
CA GLY A 201 15.45 7.06 2.89
C GLY A 201 16.47 7.00 4.02
N VAL A 202 16.99 8.16 4.44
CA VAL A 202 17.79 8.32 5.66
C VAL A 202 17.04 9.28 6.57
N GLY A 203 16.71 8.82 7.77
CA GLY A 203 15.90 9.56 8.73
C GLY A 203 16.69 9.93 9.98
N LEU A 204 16.41 11.12 10.50
CA LEU A 204 16.80 11.50 11.86
C LEU A 204 15.59 11.33 12.78
N VAL A 205 15.73 10.50 13.81
CA VAL A 205 14.70 10.24 14.81
C VAL A 205 15.11 10.90 16.12
N TYR A 206 14.29 11.84 16.60
CA TYR A 206 14.48 12.44 17.91
C TYR A 206 13.24 12.18 18.78
N ASN A 207 13.40 11.35 19.80
CA ASN A 207 12.32 11.04 20.73
C ASN A 207 12.23 12.12 21.82
N ILE A 208 11.16 12.90 21.80
CA ILE A 208 10.84 13.88 22.86
C ILE A 208 9.85 13.23 23.82
N GLY A 209 10.34 12.60 24.90
CA GLY A 209 9.47 12.01 25.93
C GLY A 209 10.21 11.19 27.00
N ALA A 210 9.70 11.24 28.24
CA ALA A 210 10.18 10.45 29.36
C ALA A 210 9.77 8.96 29.24
N ASP A 211 10.68 8.09 29.65
CA ASP A 211 10.64 6.63 29.49
C ASP A 211 9.50 6.01 30.32
N ASN A 212 8.29 5.94 29.76
CA ASN A 212 7.15 5.27 30.40
C ASN A 212 7.18 3.78 30.07
N LYS A 213 7.62 2.97 31.04
CA LYS A 213 7.61 1.51 30.97
C LYS A 213 6.21 0.99 30.60
N PRO A 214 6.08 0.05 29.65
CA PRO A 214 4.78 -0.46 29.23
C PRO A 214 4.11 -1.25 30.36
N LYS A 215 2.82 -0.96 30.60
CA LYS A 215 1.94 -1.79 31.45
C LYS A 215 1.70 -3.14 30.76
N PRO A 216 1.61 -4.26 31.52
CA PRO A 216 1.39 -5.59 30.94
C PRO A 216 0.07 -5.67 30.17
N GLN A 217 0.15 -6.11 28.91
CA GLN A 217 -1.00 -6.28 28.02
C GLN A 217 -1.86 -7.49 28.46
N SER A 218 -3.18 -7.31 28.39
CA SER A 218 -4.21 -8.33 28.65
C SER A 218 -4.10 -9.50 27.66
N LYS A 219 -4.17 -10.74 28.18
CA LYS A 219 -4.02 -12.02 27.45
C LYS A 219 -5.07 -12.31 26.37
N ARG A 220 -6.05 -11.43 26.13
CA ARG A 220 -7.17 -11.64 25.19
C ARG A 220 -7.15 -10.71 23.96
N ALA A 221 -6.13 -9.86 23.83
CA ALA A 221 -5.96 -9.05 22.63
C ALA A 221 -5.12 -9.83 21.61
N ILE A 222 -5.51 -9.77 20.33
CA ILE A 222 -4.68 -10.18 19.19
C ILE A 222 -3.26 -9.68 19.46
N LYS A 223 -2.25 -10.55 19.40
CA LYS A 223 -0.85 -10.09 19.36
C LYS A 223 -0.73 -9.27 18.07
N PRO A 224 -0.68 -7.93 18.14
CA PRO A 224 -0.67 -7.15 16.93
C PRO A 224 0.64 -7.44 16.20
N PHE A 225 0.62 -7.34 14.87
CA PHE A 225 1.86 -7.12 14.15
C PHE A 225 2.53 -5.90 14.78
N VAL A 226 3.74 -6.09 15.29
CA VAL A 226 4.52 -5.00 15.87
C VAL A 226 4.78 -4.01 14.72
N ASN A 227 4.14 -2.84 14.81
CA ASN A 227 4.43 -1.67 14.00
C ASN A 227 5.79 -1.07 14.41
#